data_AF-A0A6N9UZ23-F1
#
_entry.id   AF-A0A6N9UZ23-F1
#
_cell.length_a   1.000
_cell.length_b   1.000
_cell.length_c   1.000
_cell.angle_alpha   90.00
_cell.angle_beta   90.00
_cell.angle_gamma   90.00
#
_symmetry.space_group_name_H-M   'P 1'
#
loop_
_entity.id
_entity.type
_entity.pdbx_description
1 polymer ?
#
loop_
_entity_poly.entity_id
_entity_poly.type
_entity_poly.pdbx_seq_one_letter_code
_entity_poly.pdbx_strand_id
1 'polypeptide(L)' 'ACGFCRNCLAGRTAFCLTVNPGFAGGAYGYVSMGPYGGGQAEYLRVPFADFNCLRLPPGTEHEDDFAMLADIFPT' A
#
# COMPACT_ATOMS: atom_id res chain seq x y z
N ALA A 1 4.07 -3.49 -0.15
CA ALA A 1 5.24 -4.39 0.10
C ALA A 1 5.13 -5.66 -0.76
N CYS A 2 6.20 -6.46 -0.92
CA CYS A 2 6.19 -7.59 -1.87
C CYS A 2 5.72 -8.94 -1.31
N GLY A 3 5.71 -9.12 0.01
CA GLY A 3 5.27 -10.36 0.65
C GLY A 3 6.27 -11.51 0.66
N PHE A 4 7.33 -11.48 -0.15
CA PHE A 4 8.28 -12.60 -0.27
C PHE A 4 9.74 -12.30 0.11
N CYS A 5 10.12 -11.03 0.29
CA CYS A 5 11.49 -10.72 0.71
C CYS A 5 11.72 -11.01 2.20
N ARG A 6 12.98 -11.11 2.62
CA ARG A 6 13.38 -11.36 4.02
C ARG A 6 12.64 -10.47 5.03
N ASN A 7 12.51 -9.18 4.72
CA ASN A 7 11.85 -8.24 5.62
C ASN A 7 10.33 -8.45 5.65
N CYS A 8 9.69 -8.73 4.51
CA CYS A 8 8.25 -9.04 4.48
C CYS A 8 7.93 -10.33 5.24
N LEU A 9 8.72 -11.39 5.04
CA LEU A 9 8.56 -12.67 5.75
C LEU A 9 8.78 -12.53 7.27
N ALA A 10 9.60 -11.56 7.69
CA ALA A 10 9.80 -11.22 9.09
C ALA A 10 8.78 -10.20 9.64
N GLY A 11 7.72 -9.88 8.90
CA GLY A 11 6.68 -8.91 9.30
C GLY A 11 7.09 -7.43 9.22
N ARG A 12 8.29 -7.12 8.70
CA ARG A 12 8.84 -5.76 8.57
C ARG A 12 8.48 -5.17 7.21
N THR A 13 7.19 -5.07 6.92
CA THR A 13 6.66 -4.68 5.59
C THR A 13 7.07 -3.27 5.15
N ALA A 14 7.22 -2.34 6.09
CA ALA A 14 7.69 -0.97 5.84
C ALA A 14 9.12 -0.90 5.26
N PHE A 15 9.93 -1.94 5.45
CA PHE A 15 11.31 -2.02 4.94
C PHE A 15 11.44 -3.07 3.83
N CYS A 16 10.43 -3.22 2.98
CA CYS A 16 10.44 -4.16 1.87
C CYS A 16 11.67 -3.94 0.95
N LEU A 17 12.39 -5.01 0.61
CA LEU A 17 13.68 -4.93 -0.09
C LEU A 17 13.59 -4.88 -1.62
N THR A 18 12.40 -5.06 -2.20
CA THR A 18 12.26 -5.33 -3.65
C THR A 18 11.39 -4.32 -4.38
N VAL A 19 10.72 -3.42 -3.66
CA VAL A 19 9.70 -2.53 -4.23
C VAL A 19 10.27 -1.17 -4.64
N ASN A 20 11.47 -0.83 -4.16
CA ASN A 20 12.09 0.46 -4.38
C ASN A 20 13.56 0.25 -4.79
N PRO A 21 13.94 0.50 -6.04
CA PRO A 21 15.32 0.36 -6.47
C PRO A 21 16.26 1.27 -5.67
N GLY A 22 17.32 0.69 -5.09
CA GLY A 22 18.34 1.42 -4.34
C GLY A 22 18.03 1.67 -2.86
N PHE A 23 16.78 1.53 -2.41
CA PHE A 23 16.37 1.79 -1.02
C PHE A 23 15.39 0.72 -0.50
N ALA A 24 15.34 0.52 0.82
CA ALA A 24 14.31 -0.32 1.43
C ALA A 24 13.03 0.49 1.68
N GLY A 25 11.88 -0.18 1.56
CA GLY A 25 10.57 0.42 1.78
C GLY A 25 9.99 1.04 0.53
N GLY A 26 8.66 1.16 0.51
CA GLY A 26 7.94 1.78 -0.60
C GLY A 26 6.54 2.20 -0.16
N ALA A 27 6.03 3.23 -0.81
CA ALA A 27 4.77 3.89 -0.49
C ALA A 27 4.19 4.53 -1.75
N TYR A 28 2.87 4.66 -1.79
CA TYR A 28 2.16 5.35 -2.86
C TYR A 28 2.34 6.87 -2.73
N GLY A 29 2.68 7.55 -3.82
CA GLY A 29 2.70 9.01 -3.88
C GLY A 29 3.74 9.70 -2.99
N TYR A 30 4.76 8.98 -2.52
CA TYR A 30 5.76 9.51 -1.58
C TYR A 30 7.15 9.60 -2.20
N VAL A 31 7.88 10.68 -1.91
CA VAL A 31 9.22 10.93 -2.45
C VAL A 31 10.20 9.82 -2.06
N SER A 32 10.99 9.35 -3.03
CA SER A 32 12.02 8.32 -2.84
C SER A 32 11.51 6.97 -2.31
N MET A 33 10.20 6.67 -2.46
CA MET A 33 9.56 5.44 -1.97
C MET A 33 9.10 4.50 -3.09
N GLY A 34 9.86 4.44 -4.18
CA GLY A 34 9.59 3.59 -5.34
C GLY A 34 8.69 4.26 -6.39
N PRO A 35 8.36 3.55 -7.48
CA PRO A 35 7.71 4.12 -8.67
C PRO A 35 6.17 4.18 -8.54
N TYR A 36 5.63 4.25 -7.33
CA TYR A 36 4.19 4.06 -7.09
C TYR A 36 3.45 5.40 -7.05
N GLY A 37 2.51 5.59 -7.97
CA GLY A 37 1.59 6.74 -7.95
C GLY A 37 0.71 6.77 -6.68
N GLY A 38 0.29 7.97 -6.28
CA GLY A 38 -0.57 8.18 -5.10
C GLY A 38 -2.03 7.76 -5.30
N GLY A 39 -2.75 7.61 -4.19
CA GLY A 39 -4.14 7.13 -4.13
C GLY A 39 -5.22 8.20 -4.36
N GLN A 40 -4.87 9.49 -4.30
CA GLN A 40 -5.75 10.62 -4.59
C GLN A 40 -6.03 10.73 -6.11
N ALA A 41 -6.72 9.74 -6.64
CA ALA A 41 -7.07 9.56 -8.05
C ALA A 41 -8.31 8.66 -8.16
N GLU A 42 -8.95 8.64 -9.34
CA GLU A 42 -10.10 7.76 -9.60
C GLU A 42 -9.71 6.27 -9.60
N TYR A 43 -8.44 5.96 -9.88
CA TYR A 43 -7.92 4.60 -9.95
C TYR A 43 -6.50 4.52 -9.35
N LEU A 44 -6.24 3.43 -8.62
CA LEU A 44 -4.93 3.10 -8.08
C LEU A 44 -4.55 1.66 -8.43
N ARG A 45 -3.28 1.45 -8.79
CA ARG A 45 -2.73 0.09 -8.95
C ARG A 45 -2.11 -0.39 -7.65
N VAL A 46 -2.65 -1.47 -7.09
CA VAL A 46 -2.07 -2.18 -5.93
C VAL A 46 -1.23 -3.38 -6.40
N PRO A 47 0.11 -3.34 -6.36
CA PRO A 47 0.95 -4.50 -6.65
C PRO A 47 0.86 -5.54 -5.51
N PHE A 48 1.03 -6.82 -5.85
CA PHE A 48 0.98 -7.93 -4.88
C PHE A 48 -0.31 -7.89 -4.02
N ALA A 49 -1.46 -7.75 -4.68
CA ALA A 49 -2.75 -7.57 -4.02
C ALA A 49 -3.07 -8.66 -2.99
N ASP A 50 -2.73 -9.92 -3.27
CA ASP A 50 -2.91 -11.03 -2.32
C ASP A 50 -2.20 -10.82 -0.98
N PHE A 51 -1.13 -10.03 -0.95
CA PHE A 51 -0.38 -9.69 0.26
C PHE A 51 -0.81 -8.36 0.89
N ASN A 52 -1.18 -7.36 0.07
CA ASN A 52 -1.43 -5.99 0.57
C ASN A 52 -2.91 -5.66 0.78
N CYS A 53 -3.83 -6.28 0.04
CA CYS A 53 -5.26 -5.98 0.13
C CYS A 53 -5.89 -6.71 1.33
N LEU A 54 -6.56 -5.95 2.19
CA LEU A 54 -7.44 -6.50 3.22
C LEU A 54 -8.82 -6.71 2.61
N ARG A 55 -9.40 -7.90 2.77
CA ARG A 55 -10.79 -8.16 2.38
C ARG A 55 -11.72 -7.48 3.36
N LEU A 56 -12.54 -6.56 2.85
CA LEU A 56 -13.52 -5.84 3.64
C LEU A 56 -14.75 -6.72 3.94
N PRO A 57 -15.46 -6.45 5.05
CA PRO A 57 -16.74 -7.08 5.33
C PRO A 57 -17.81 -6.82 4.26
N PRO A 58 -18.87 -7.64 4.25
CA PRO A 58 -20.18 -7.40 3.66
C PRO A 58 -20.63 -5.96 3.40
N GLY A 59 -21.07 -5.62 2.19
CA GLY A 59 -21.92 -4.42 1.99
C GLY A 59 -21.17 -3.10 1.98
N THR A 60 -21.93 -2.00 2.07
CA THR A 60 -21.45 -0.63 1.82
C THR A 60 -21.66 0.31 3.01
N GLU A 61 -22.12 -0.20 4.16
CA GLU A 61 -22.43 0.62 5.35
C GLU A 61 -21.22 1.42 5.87
N HIS A 62 -20.01 0.86 5.69
CA HIS A 62 -18.75 1.43 6.17
C HIS A 62 -17.81 1.83 5.03
N GLU A 63 -18.32 2.00 3.80
CA GLU A 63 -17.47 2.29 2.63
C GLU A 63 -16.64 3.56 2.81
N ASP A 64 -17.27 4.65 3.28
CA ASP A 64 -16.60 5.91 3.59
C ASP A 64 -15.55 5.73 4.69
N ASP A 65 -15.85 4.96 5.74
CA ASP A 65 -14.92 4.69 6.84
C ASP A 65 -13.67 3.93 6.33
N PHE A 66 -13.86 2.96 5.43
CA PHE A 66 -12.76 2.19 4.84
C PHE A 66 -11.89 3.06 3.94
N ALA A 67 -12.51 3.95 3.15
CA ALA A 67 -11.77 4.91 2.33
C ALA A 67 -10.95 5.87 3.21
N MET A 68 -11.55 6.40 4.28
CA MET A 68 -10.90 7.32 5.23
C MET A 68 -9.74 6.69 6.00
N LEU A 69 -9.82 5.39 6.32
CA LEU A 69 -8.71 4.65 6.94
C LEU A 69 -7.57 4.36 5.96
N ALA A 70 -7.89 4.18 4.68
CA ALA A 70 -6.92 3.80 3.66
C ALA A 70 -6.13 4.99 3.11
N ASP A 71 -6.75 6.16 3.01
CA ASP A 71 -6.11 7.38 2.50
C ASP A 71 -6.57 8.58 3.33
N ILE A 72 -5.59 9.29 3.92
CA ILE A 72 -5.87 10.48 4.71
C ILE A 72 -6.16 11.63 3.76
N PHE A 73 -7.18 12.44 4.10
CA PHE A 73 -7.62 13.63 3.36
C PHE A 73 -6.50 14.37 2.58
N PRO A 74 -6.77 14.89 1.37
CA PRO A 74 -5.95 15.98 0.85
C PRO A 74 -6.09 17.19 1.79
N THR A 75 -4.95 17.79 2.14
CA THR A 75 -4.89 19.21 2.52
C THR A 75 -5.20 20.09 1.32
#